data_AF-A0A016V5C8-F1
#
_entry.id   AF-A0A016V5C8-F1
#
_cell.length_a   1.000
_cell.length_b   1.000
_cell.length_c   1.000
_cell.angle_alpha   90.00
_cell.angle_beta   90.00
_cell.angle_gamma   90.00
#
_symmetry.space_group_name_H-M   'P 1'
#
loop_
_entity.id
_entity.type
_entity.pdbx_description
1 polymer ?
#
loop_
_entity_poly.entity_id
_entity_poly.type
_entity_poly.pdbx_seq_one_letter_code
_entity_poly.pdbx_strand_id
1 'polypeptide(L)'
;MQRAGRAGRDGPGKCYRLYSIECFQKLQPSSVPEILRSNLATVLLEMLAVGLRRPRKLKLIQQPDMDSLAAAEHELLGLGAAVLDGKELMLTPVGRILCKFPLTPDQARVLMISNELSCLEEALTIIAAMSCETVFDQESRGKAEDIEQARTRLNVKPSFELT
;
A
#
# COMPACT_ATOMS: atom_id res chain seq x y z
N MET A 1 12.66 -6.78 -20.88
CA MET A 1 12.57 -6.48 -22.33
C MET A 1 11.11 -6.44 -22.84
N GLN A 2 10.18 -5.76 -22.15
CA GLN A 2 8.73 -5.90 -22.41
C GLN A 2 8.15 -4.88 -23.42
N ARG A 3 8.65 -3.64 -23.43
CA ARG A 3 8.13 -2.55 -24.31
C ARG A 3 8.43 -2.78 -25.80
N ALA A 4 9.64 -3.22 -26.13
CA ALA A 4 10.01 -3.53 -27.51
C ALA A 4 9.22 -4.72 -28.08
N GLY A 5 8.89 -5.72 -27.25
CA GLY A 5 8.09 -6.87 -27.65
C GLY A 5 6.64 -6.52 -28.03
N ARG A 6 6.09 -5.41 -27.51
CA ARG A 6 4.74 -4.96 -27.89
C ARG A 6 4.65 -4.49 -29.34
N ALA A 7 5.73 -3.92 -29.88
CA ALA A 7 5.75 -3.42 -31.26
C ALA A 7 5.76 -4.55 -32.31
N GLY A 8 6.24 -5.74 -31.95
CA GLY A 8 6.42 -6.86 -32.87
C GLY A 8 5.39 -7.99 -32.72
N ARG A 9 4.20 -7.72 -32.19
CA ARG A 9 3.20 -8.77 -31.89
C ARG A 9 2.60 -9.40 -33.15
N ASP A 10 2.26 -8.58 -34.13
CA ASP A 10 1.53 -9.02 -35.33
C ASP A 10 2.39 -8.96 -36.61
N GLY A 11 3.60 -8.39 -36.54
CA GLY A 11 4.48 -8.20 -37.69
C GLY A 11 5.74 -7.39 -37.34
N PRO A 12 6.56 -7.02 -38.34
CA PRO A 12 7.77 -6.24 -38.12
C PRO A 12 7.44 -4.84 -37.58
N GLY A 13 7.73 -4.60 -36.31
CA GLY A 13 7.54 -3.31 -35.64
C GLY A 13 8.83 -2.55 -35.35
N LYS A 14 8.72 -1.24 -35.14
CA LYS A 14 9.84 -0.37 -34.73
C LYS A 14 9.63 0.12 -33.31
N CYS A 15 10.69 0.16 -32.50
CA CYS A 15 10.67 0.69 -31.14
C CYS A 15 11.68 1.83 -31.04
N TYR A 16 11.19 3.05 -30.86
CA TYR A 16 12.03 4.23 -30.64
C TYR A 16 12.33 4.39 -29.14
N ARG A 17 13.61 4.49 -28.79
CA ARG A 17 14.07 4.70 -27.42
C ARG A 17 14.63 6.11 -27.30
N LEU A 18 14.13 6.87 -26.33
CA LEU A 18 14.53 8.27 -26.11
C LEU A 18 15.78 8.40 -25.21
N TYR A 19 16.66 7.41 -25.24
CA TYR A 19 17.90 7.37 -24.44
C TYR A 19 19.03 6.73 -25.25
N SER A 20 20.28 7.05 -24.89
CA SER A 20 21.47 6.53 -25.58
C SER A 20 21.68 5.03 -25.37
N ILE A 21 22.43 4.40 -26.27
CA ILE A 21 22.76 2.97 -26.20
C ILE A 21 23.58 2.65 -24.94
N GLU A 22 24.49 3.54 -24.55
CA GLU A 22 25.28 3.38 -23.31
C GLU A 22 24.38 3.35 -22.06
N CYS A 23 23.36 4.22 -22.02
CA CYS A 23 22.39 4.24 -20.93
C CYS A 23 21.55 2.95 -20.91
N PHE A 24 21.21 2.41 -22.09
CA PHE A 24 20.53 1.13 -22.21
C PHE A 24 21.33 -0.04 -21.63
N GLN A 25 22.64 -0.07 -21.87
CA GLN A 25 23.51 -1.15 -21.38
C GLN A 25 23.75 -1.09 -19.88
N LYS A 26 23.67 0.11 -19.28
CA LYS A 26 23.80 0.32 -17.83
C LYS A 26 22.52 0.03 -17.04
N LEU A 27 21.37 -0.12 -17.71
CA LEU A 27 20.09 -0.42 -17.05
C LEU A 27 20.07 -1.84 -16.48
N GLN A 28 19.49 -1.99 -15.29
CA GLN A 28 19.30 -3.30 -14.67
C GLN A 28 18.43 -4.20 -15.56
N PRO A 29 18.78 -5.49 -15.71
CA PRO A 29 18.07 -6.41 -16.60
C PRO A 29 16.64 -6.72 -16.12
N SER A 30 16.42 -6.70 -14.81
CA SER A 30 15.12 -6.90 -14.15
C SER A 30 14.84 -5.78 -13.15
N SER A 31 13.55 -5.51 -12.93
CA SER A 31 13.12 -4.65 -11.82
C SER A 31 13.42 -5.31 -10.48
N VAL A 32 13.73 -4.50 -9.47
CA VAL A 32 13.84 -4.94 -8.09
C VAL A 32 12.50 -5.57 -7.66
N PRO A 33 12.49 -6.74 -7.02
CA PRO A 33 11.25 -7.37 -6.58
C PRO A 33 10.46 -6.54 -5.58
N GLU A 34 9.15 -6.71 -5.63
CA GLU A 34 8.20 -5.94 -4.82
C GLU A 34 8.39 -6.16 -3.32
N ILE A 35 8.74 -7.38 -2.92
CA ILE A 35 9.00 -7.75 -1.51
C ILE A 35 10.14 -6.95 -0.86
N LEU A 36 11.04 -6.37 -1.67
CA LEU A 36 12.14 -5.50 -1.21
C LEU A 36 11.76 -4.01 -1.19
N ARG A 37 10.56 -3.65 -1.65
CA ARG A 37 10.16 -2.27 -1.93
C ARG A 37 8.89 -1.84 -1.21
N SER A 38 7.99 -2.76 -0.89
CA SER A 38 6.67 -2.45 -0.31
C SER A 38 6.65 -2.69 1.21
N ASN A 39 5.66 -2.07 1.89
CA ASN A 39 5.36 -2.44 3.27
C ASN A 39 4.88 -3.90 3.31
N LEU A 40 5.43 -4.68 4.24
CA LEU A 40 5.15 -6.11 4.41
C LEU A 40 4.02 -6.38 5.41
N ALA A 41 3.45 -5.38 6.08
CA ALA A 41 2.43 -5.56 7.12
C ALA A 41 1.22 -6.37 6.62
N THR A 42 0.65 -6.03 5.45
CA THR A 42 -0.48 -6.75 4.84
C THR A 42 -0.12 -8.20 4.54
N VAL A 43 1.03 -8.42 3.87
CA VAL A 43 1.51 -9.76 3.51
C VAL A 43 1.77 -10.60 4.75
N LEU A 44 2.34 -9.99 5.79
CA LEU A 44 2.64 -10.66 7.05
C LEU A 44 1.34 -11.07 7.78
N LEU A 45 0.32 -10.21 7.77
CA LEU A 45 -0.99 -10.53 8.31
C LEU A 45 -1.65 -11.72 7.60
N GLU A 46 -1.60 -11.73 6.26
CA GLU A 46 -2.10 -12.83 5.43
C GLU A 46 -1.34 -14.13 5.69
N MET A 47 -0.01 -14.08 5.77
CA MET A 47 0.83 -15.24 6.11
C MET A 47 0.43 -15.83 7.47
N LEU A 48 0.17 -14.98 8.46
CA LEU A 48 -0.29 -15.41 9.78
C LEU A 48 -1.69 -16.02 9.75
N ALA A 49 -2.59 -15.51 8.92
CA ALA A 49 -3.92 -16.08 8.70
C ALA A 49 -3.88 -17.47 8.08
N VAL A 50 -2.91 -17.73 7.19
CA VAL A 50 -2.63 -19.06 6.63
C VAL A 50 -2.00 -20.01 7.67
N GLY A 51 -1.47 -19.47 8.77
CA GLY A 51 -0.86 -20.24 9.87
C GLY A 51 0.67 -20.26 9.87
N LEU A 52 1.31 -19.41 9.07
CA LEU A 52 2.77 -19.26 9.03
C LEU A 52 3.24 -18.34 10.17
N ARG A 53 3.55 -18.90 11.33
CA ARG A 53 3.89 -18.17 12.55
C ARG A 53 5.33 -17.64 12.64
N ARG A 54 6.19 -18.07 11.72
CA ARG A 54 7.63 -17.77 11.73
C ARG A 54 8.08 -17.17 10.39
N PRO A 55 7.76 -15.90 10.09
CA PRO A 55 8.05 -15.28 8.80
C PRO A 55 9.55 -15.29 8.49
N ARG A 56 10.40 -15.06 9.50
CA ARG A 56 11.87 -15.08 9.40
C ARG A 56 12.48 -16.41 8.97
N LYS A 57 11.79 -17.53 9.16
CA LYS A 57 12.27 -18.88 8.80
C LYS A 57 11.82 -19.32 7.40
N LEU A 58 10.97 -18.54 6.74
CA LEU A 58 10.46 -18.88 5.43
C LEU A 58 11.58 -18.74 4.38
N LYS A 59 11.73 -19.77 3.55
CA LYS A 59 12.61 -19.75 2.38
C LYS A 59 11.86 -19.12 1.22
N LEU A 60 11.92 -17.80 1.14
CA LEU A 60 11.38 -17.03 0.02
C LEU A 60 12.37 -17.01 -1.14
N ILE A 61 11.87 -16.78 -2.36
CA ILE A 61 12.70 -16.65 -3.58
C ILE A 61 13.72 -15.51 -3.39
N GLN A 62 13.27 -14.41 -2.81
CA GLN A 62 14.11 -13.34 -2.35
C GLN A 62 13.65 -12.95 -0.95
N GLN A 63 14.60 -12.90 -0.01
CA GLN A 63 14.30 -12.56 1.38
C GLN A 63 14.20 -11.04 1.53
N PRO A 64 13.17 -10.54 2.24
CA PRO A 64 13.09 -9.12 2.59
C PRO A 64 14.20 -8.73 3.56
N ASP A 65 14.48 -7.43 3.61
CA ASP A 65 15.39 -6.86 4.60
C ASP A 65 14.83 -7.08 6.02
N MET A 66 15.73 -7.42 6.95
CA MET A 66 15.35 -7.73 8.33
C MET A 66 14.70 -6.52 9.02
N ASP A 67 15.11 -5.31 8.66
CA ASP A 67 14.55 -4.07 9.19
C ASP A 67 13.12 -3.84 8.70
N SER A 68 12.84 -4.06 7.43
CA SER A 68 11.48 -3.98 6.86
C SER A 68 10.54 -5.01 7.49
N LEU A 69 11.04 -6.22 7.73
CA LEU A 69 10.27 -7.27 8.40
C LEU A 69 10.01 -6.93 9.87
N ALA A 70 11.01 -6.42 10.59
CA ALA A 70 10.85 -5.99 11.98
C ALA A 70 9.89 -4.81 12.11
N ALA A 71 9.92 -3.87 11.16
CA ALA A 71 8.97 -2.75 11.10
C ALA A 71 7.53 -3.26 10.91
N ALA A 72 7.31 -4.20 9.98
CA ALA A 72 5.99 -4.79 9.77
C ALA A 72 5.51 -5.61 10.99
N GLU A 73 6.39 -6.37 11.64
CA GLU A 73 6.07 -7.08 12.89
C GLU A 73 5.65 -6.06 13.98
N HIS A 74 6.40 -4.97 14.14
CA HIS A 74 6.09 -3.93 15.12
C HIS A 74 4.76 -3.21 14.81
N GLU A 75 4.47 -2.95 13.53
CA GLU A 75 3.21 -2.36 13.09
C GLU A 75 2.02 -3.26 13.47
N LEU A 76 2.09 -4.57 13.16
CA LEU A 76 1.01 -5.50 13.51
C LEU A 76 0.82 -5.68 15.02
N LEU A 77 1.89 -5.61 15.81
CA LEU A 77 1.83 -5.62 17.27
C LEU A 77 1.17 -4.34 17.80
N GLY A 78 1.55 -3.16 17.28
CA GLY A 78 0.96 -1.87 17.64
C GLY A 78 -0.53 -1.79 17.30
N LEU A 79 -0.93 -2.38 16.17
CA LEU A 79 -2.33 -2.51 15.77
C LEU A 79 -3.07 -3.64 16.49
N GLY A 80 -2.46 -4.36 17.44
CA GLY A 80 -3.07 -5.50 18.14
C GLY A 80 -3.57 -6.63 17.23
N ALA A 81 -3.10 -6.67 15.98
CA ALA A 81 -3.48 -7.67 14.98
C ALA A 81 -2.76 -9.01 15.23
N ALA A 82 -1.55 -8.93 15.78
CA ALA A 82 -0.77 -10.08 16.22
C ALA A 82 -0.28 -9.88 17.66
N VAL A 83 0.07 -10.99 18.32
CA VAL A 83 0.75 -11.02 19.62
C VAL A 83 1.99 -11.88 19.48
N LEU A 84 3.07 -11.49 20.16
CA LEU A 84 4.30 -12.25 20.20
C LEU A 84 4.21 -13.31 21.31
N ASP A 85 4.23 -14.58 20.95
CA ASP A 85 4.37 -15.71 21.88
C ASP A 85 5.79 -16.29 21.76
N GLY A 86 6.71 -15.75 22.57
CA GLY A 86 8.13 -16.06 22.50
C GLY A 86 8.79 -15.64 21.19
N LYS A 87 8.99 -16.58 20.27
CA LYS A 87 9.60 -16.35 18.93
C LYS A 87 8.59 -16.49 17.78
N GLU A 88 7.31 -16.69 18.10
CA GLU A 88 6.25 -16.90 17.13
C GLU A 88 5.28 -15.72 17.15
N LEU A 89 4.84 -15.27 15.97
CA LEU A 89 3.70 -14.36 15.88
C LEU A 89 2.41 -15.18 15.85
N MET A 90 1.49 -14.82 16.72
CA MET A 90 0.17 -15.41 16.84
C MET A 90 -0.89 -14.39 16.44
N LEU A 91 -1.79 -14.80 15.54
CA LEU A 91 -2.88 -13.95 15.07
C LEU A 91 -3.95 -13.78 16.17
N THR A 92 -4.35 -12.55 16.47
CA THR A 92 -5.42 -12.26 17.44
C THR A 92 -6.80 -12.37 16.80
N PRO A 93 -7.90 -12.37 17.59
CA PRO A 93 -9.26 -12.25 17.05
C PRO A 93 -9.44 -10.97 16.21
N VAL A 94 -8.82 -9.86 16.63
CA VAL A 94 -8.79 -8.60 15.88
C VAL A 94 -8.08 -8.82 14.54
N GLY A 95 -6.89 -9.42 14.53
CA GLY A 95 -6.15 -9.72 13.30
C GLY A 95 -6.92 -10.59 12.30
N ARG A 96 -7.72 -11.56 12.78
CA ARG A 96 -8.60 -12.35 11.90
C ARG A 96 -9.68 -11.52 11.22
N ILE A 97 -10.20 -10.51 11.90
CA ILE A 97 -11.19 -9.60 11.33
C ILE A 97 -10.50 -8.69 10.30
N LEU A 98 -9.35 -8.11 10.66
CA LEU A 98 -8.57 -7.25 9.78
C LEU A 98 -8.18 -7.96 8.47
N CYS A 99 -7.79 -9.23 8.53
CA CYS A 99 -7.42 -10.03 7.36
C CYS A 99 -8.56 -10.24 6.34
N LYS A 100 -9.82 -9.98 6.73
CA LYS A 100 -10.96 -10.07 5.80
C LYS A 100 -11.14 -8.81 4.96
N PHE A 101 -10.53 -7.70 5.35
CA PHE A 101 -10.61 -6.45 4.60
C PHE A 101 -9.56 -6.43 3.47
N PRO A 102 -9.93 -6.01 2.25
CA PRO A 102 -8.99 -5.82 1.14
C PRO A 102 -8.26 -4.47 1.27
N LEU A 103 -7.80 -4.12 2.47
CA LEU A 103 -7.18 -2.85 2.81
C LEU A 103 -5.89 -3.10 3.60
N THR A 104 -5.09 -2.05 3.78
CA THR A 104 -3.94 -2.12 4.66
C THR A 104 -4.39 -2.29 6.14
N PRO A 105 -3.61 -2.99 6.99
CA PRO A 105 -4.02 -3.30 8.36
C PRO A 105 -4.37 -2.07 9.21
N ASP A 106 -3.70 -0.96 8.99
CA ASP A 106 -3.94 0.34 9.63
C ASP A 106 -5.32 0.91 9.25
N GLN A 107 -5.65 0.95 7.95
CA GLN A 107 -6.95 1.42 7.46
C GLN A 107 -8.09 0.51 7.92
N ALA A 108 -7.89 -0.80 7.87
CA ALA A 108 -8.86 -1.77 8.38
C ALA A 108 -9.10 -1.59 9.89
N ARG A 109 -8.05 -1.25 10.66
CA ARG A 109 -8.17 -0.97 12.10
C ARG A 109 -8.95 0.31 12.38
N VAL A 110 -8.75 1.35 11.57
CA VAL A 110 -9.54 2.59 11.66
C VAL A 110 -11.02 2.30 11.44
N LEU A 111 -11.38 1.53 10.41
CA LEU A 111 -12.78 1.15 10.16
C LEU A 111 -13.38 0.37 11.34
N MET A 112 -12.63 -0.58 11.89
CA MET A 112 -13.09 -1.35 13.04
C MET A 112 -13.39 -0.46 14.26
N ILE A 113 -12.49 0.47 14.60
CA ILE A 113 -12.68 1.40 15.73
C ILE A 113 -13.80 2.40 15.43
N SER A 114 -13.91 2.89 14.20
CA SER A 114 -14.96 3.84 13.81
C SER A 114 -16.37 3.26 13.98
N ASN A 115 -16.52 1.94 13.79
CA ASN A 115 -17.77 1.24 14.07
C ASN A 115 -18.10 1.22 15.57
N GLU A 116 -17.10 1.09 16.45
CA GLU A 116 -17.30 1.16 17.90
C GLU A 116 -17.65 2.58 18.37
N LEU A 117 -17.07 3.60 17.73
CA LEU A 117 -17.31 5.02 18.01
C LEU A 117 -18.53 5.60 17.27
N SER A 118 -19.28 4.78 16.54
CA SER A 118 -20.45 5.21 15.73
C SER A 118 -20.14 6.31 14.68
N CYS A 119 -18.92 6.32 14.12
CA CYS A 119 -18.48 7.26 13.07
C CYS A 119 -17.98 6.53 11.80
N LEU A 120 -18.65 5.42 11.46
CA LEU A 120 -18.24 4.53 10.36
C LEU A 120 -18.43 5.19 8.99
N GLU A 121 -19.50 5.96 8.79
CA GLU A 121 -19.82 6.56 7.49
C GLU A 121 -18.75 7.60 7.07
N GLU A 122 -18.32 8.42 8.02
CA GLU A 122 -17.29 9.42 7.83
C GLU A 122 -15.92 8.77 7.58
N ALA A 123 -15.56 7.78 8.41
CA ALA A 123 -14.30 7.06 8.26
C ALA A 123 -14.21 6.32 6.92
N LEU A 124 -15.30 5.67 6.49
CA LEU A 124 -15.37 4.97 5.21
C LEU A 124 -15.18 5.94 4.04
N THR A 125 -15.82 7.11 4.10
CA THR A 125 -15.70 8.15 3.06
C THR A 125 -14.26 8.64 2.94
N ILE A 126 -13.57 8.86 4.07
CA ILE A 126 -12.17 9.29 4.10
C ILE A 126 -11.25 8.22 3.51
N ILE A 127 -11.40 6.96 3.94
CA ILE A 127 -10.55 5.86 3.45
C ILE A 127 -10.78 5.59 1.97
N ALA A 128 -12.03 5.66 1.50
CA ALA A 128 -12.35 5.56 0.08
C ALA A 128 -11.68 6.68 -0.73
N ALA A 129 -11.72 7.93 -0.24
CA ALA A 129 -11.05 9.05 -0.88
C ALA A 129 -9.52 8.90 -0.91
N MET A 130 -8.91 8.36 0.16
CA MET A 130 -7.46 8.09 0.24
C MET A 130 -7.01 6.96 -0.68
N SER A 131 -7.92 6.03 -1.03
CA SER A 131 -7.61 4.90 -1.91
C SER A 131 -7.58 5.27 -3.39
N CYS A 132 -8.10 6.46 -3.75
CA CYS A 132 -8.08 6.99 -5.11
C CYS A 132 -6.80 7.83 -5.35
N GLU A 133 -6.19 7.72 -6.53
CA GLU A 133 -4.93 8.43 -6.85
C GLU A 133 -5.06 9.95 -6.80
N THR A 134 -6.10 10.51 -7.43
CA THR A 134 -6.36 11.95 -7.41
C THR A 134 -7.85 12.21 -7.55
N VAL A 135 -8.42 12.99 -6.62
CA VAL A 135 -9.81 13.48 -6.72
C VAL A 135 -9.92 14.68 -7.67
N PHE A 136 -8.81 15.42 -7.85
CA PHE A 136 -8.77 16.60 -8.70
C PHE A 136 -8.04 16.31 -10.01
N ASP A 137 -8.71 16.58 -11.13
CA ASP A 137 -8.10 16.57 -12.45
C ASP A 137 -7.17 17.78 -12.62
N GLN A 138 -5.90 17.55 -12.97
CA GLN A 138 -4.90 18.60 -13.20
C GLN A 138 -4.72 18.94 -14.69
N GLU A 139 -5.33 18.18 -15.60
CA GLU A 139 -5.06 18.27 -17.04
C GLU A 139 -5.99 19.25 -17.78
N SER A 140 -7.08 19.69 -17.14
CA SER A 140 -8.02 20.65 -17.71
C SER A 140 -7.44 22.07 -17.73
N ARG A 141 -6.61 22.35 -18.75
CA ARG A 141 -6.11 23.69 -19.08
C ARG A 141 -7.27 24.69 -19.12
N GLY A 142 -7.20 25.72 -18.26
CA GLY A 142 -8.19 26.80 -18.17
C GLY A 142 -9.16 26.73 -16.99
N LYS A 143 -9.12 25.68 -16.15
CA LYS A 143 -9.95 25.55 -14.93
C LYS A 143 -9.15 25.57 -13.63
N ALA A 144 -7.92 26.09 -13.66
CA ALA A 144 -7.04 26.11 -12.49
C ALA A 144 -7.67 26.86 -11.30
N GLU A 145 -8.35 27.99 -11.56
CA GLU A 145 -9.04 28.78 -10.54
C GLU A 145 -10.22 28.02 -9.92
N ASP A 146 -11.01 27.31 -10.73
CA ASP A 146 -12.14 26.49 -10.25
C ASP A 146 -11.66 25.34 -9.35
N ILE A 147 -10.54 24.71 -9.72
CA ILE A 147 -9.92 23.63 -8.93
C ILE A 147 -9.39 24.18 -7.61
N GLU A 148 -8.76 25.36 -7.62
CA GLU A 148 -8.24 26.02 -6.42
C GLU A 148 -9.36 26.46 -5.48
N GLN A 149 -10.48 26.96 -6.03
CA GLN A 149 -11.69 27.25 -5.26
C GLN A 149 -12.30 25.98 -4.65
N ALA A 150 -12.39 24.88 -5.41
CA ALA A 150 -12.89 23.61 -4.90
C ALA A 150 -12.00 23.05 -3.77
N ARG A 151 -10.67 23.17 -3.90
CA ARG A 151 -9.71 22.82 -2.84
C ARG A 151 -9.90 23.68 -1.60
N THR A 152 -10.09 24.98 -1.76
CA THR A 152 -10.30 25.90 -0.63
C THR A 152 -11.60 25.59 0.11
N ARG A 153 -12.66 25.19 -0.60
CA ARG A 153 -13.93 24.77 0.03
C ARG A 153 -13.78 23.48 0.85
N LEU A 154 -12.98 22.52 0.37
CA LEU A 154 -12.74 21.26 1.05
C LEU A 154 -11.72 21.39 2.19
N ASN A 155 -10.85 22.40 2.14
CA ASN A 155 -9.86 22.67 3.18
C ASN A 155 -10.47 23.48 4.34
N VAL A 156 -11.41 22.87 5.05
CA VAL A 156 -11.97 23.44 6.28
C VAL A 156 -10.94 23.29 7.39
N LYS A 157 -10.63 24.38 8.11
CA LYS A 157 -9.75 24.30 9.28
C LYS A 157 -10.33 23.30 10.28
N PRO A 158 -9.52 22.40 10.85
CA PRO A 158 -10.00 21.48 11.88
C PRO A 158 -10.57 22.29 13.06
N SER A 159 -11.87 22.16 13.29
CA SER A 159 -12.57 22.69 14.47
C SER A 159 -12.25 21.84 15.70
N PHE A 160 -10.98 21.65 16.04
CA PHE A 160 -10.59 21.00 17.29
C PHE A 160 -10.42 22.05 18.39
N GLU A 161 -11.54 22.68 18.77
CA GLU A 161 -11.73 23.30 20.08
C GLU A 161 -12.88 22.57 20.78
N LEU A 162 -12.60 21.37 21.30
CA LEU A 162 -13.48 20.68 22.25
C LEU A 162 -12.58 20.09 23.36
N THR A 163 -12.43 20.91 24.40
CA THR A 163 -12.15 20.60 25.83
C THR A 163 -10.90 19.80 26.19
#